data_AF-A0A3A8ZZ02-F1
#
_entry.id   AF-A0A3A8ZZ02-F1
#
_cell.length_a   1.000
_cell.length_b   1.000
_cell.length_c   1.000
_cell.angle_alpha   90.00
_cell.angle_beta   90.00
_cell.angle_gamma   90.00
#
_symmetry.space_group_name_H-M   'P 1'
#
loop_
_entity.id
_entity.type
_entity.pdbx_description
1 polymer ?
#
loop_
_entity_poly.entity_id
_entity_poly.type
_entity_poly.pdbx_seq_one_letter_code
_entity_poly.pdbx_strand_id
1 'polypeptide(L)'
;MKEITLRFGKKDDYRTREAYKTLRTNIEFSGSDIKTIAITSCTPNEGKSSVAMELAKAFAEAGKKTILVDADLRKSVLVGRYKTGAVKHGLTHALIGRESLEKVVCMTNVQNLYIIFSGPVPPNPSELLGGMKFQGTIQKLREKFDYVIVDTPPLGSVIDAAVAAKNCNGTILVIENNAISYRFAQRVKDQLDKTESRILGVVLNKVDMDTRGYYGHYGRYYGKYYGKYYGRYGEENTSVQAEDFQGRGLTGKGLETVPKELHQRREERIRARGQELEIVAEEITGKQKSGETGRKI
;
A
#
# COMPACT_ATOMS: atom_id res chain seq x y z
N MET A 1 -26.43 4.24 -0.58
CA MET A 1 -25.14 3.86 -1.22
C MET A 1 -25.26 2.43 -1.70
N LYS A 2 -24.62 2.08 -2.82
CA LYS A 2 -24.65 0.73 -3.35
C LYS A 2 -23.50 -0.09 -2.77
N GLU A 3 -23.72 -1.34 -2.38
CA GLU A 3 -22.66 -2.23 -1.94
C GLU A 3 -22.03 -2.97 -3.14
N ILE A 4 -20.71 -3.11 -3.12
CA ILE A 4 -19.94 -3.86 -4.12
C ILE A 4 -18.89 -4.74 -3.42
N THR A 5 -18.51 -5.83 -4.09
CA THR A 5 -17.41 -6.69 -3.65
C THR A 5 -16.21 -6.45 -4.55
N LEU A 6 -15.14 -5.87 -4.00
CA LEU A 6 -13.84 -5.80 -4.67
C LEU A 6 -13.14 -7.15 -4.56
N ARG A 7 -12.67 -7.66 -5.70
CA ARG A 7 -11.81 -8.84 -5.78
C ARG A 7 -10.38 -8.42 -6.03
N PHE A 8 -9.55 -8.52 -5.00
CA PHE A 8 -8.11 -8.32 -5.10
C PHE A 8 -7.46 -9.59 -5.68
N GLY A 9 -6.36 -9.43 -6.41
CA GLY A 9 -5.60 -10.53 -7.00
C GLY A 9 -4.84 -11.36 -5.96
N LYS A 10 -3.74 -12.02 -6.37
CA LYS A 10 -2.84 -12.71 -5.42
C LYS A 10 -2.50 -11.79 -4.25
N LYS A 11 -2.45 -12.37 -3.04
CA LYS A 11 -2.11 -11.67 -1.80
C LYS A 11 -0.76 -10.98 -1.99
N ASP A 12 -0.75 -9.65 -1.91
CA ASP A 12 0.48 -8.87 -1.99
C ASP A 12 1.49 -9.40 -0.97
N ASP A 13 2.75 -9.49 -1.39
CA ASP A 13 3.80 -9.94 -0.49
C ASP A 13 3.94 -8.95 0.69
N TYR A 14 4.62 -9.38 1.74
CA TYR A 14 4.84 -8.53 2.92
C TYR A 14 5.51 -7.19 2.56
N ARG A 15 6.45 -7.20 1.61
CA ARG A 15 7.22 -6.03 1.18
C ARG A 15 6.32 -4.97 0.54
N THR A 16 5.41 -5.37 -0.33
CA THR A 16 4.46 -4.49 -1.03
C THR A 16 3.53 -3.81 -0.03
N ARG A 17 3.02 -4.56 0.95
CA ARG A 17 2.16 -4.00 2.02
C ARG A 17 2.91 -2.98 2.89
N GLU A 18 4.15 -3.26 3.28
CA GLU A 18 4.96 -2.30 4.04
C GLU A 18 5.33 -1.06 3.21
N ALA A 19 5.53 -1.21 1.89
CA ALA A 19 5.74 -0.06 1.00
C ALA A 19 4.51 0.87 0.97
N TYR A 20 3.29 0.33 0.89
CA TYR A 20 2.07 1.15 0.95
C TYR A 20 1.82 1.78 2.32
N LYS A 21 2.17 1.09 3.43
CA LYS A 21 2.15 1.69 4.78
C LYS A 21 3.13 2.85 4.90
N THR A 22 4.33 2.69 4.34
CA THR A 22 5.35 3.75 4.30
C THR A 22 4.87 4.93 3.47
N LEU A 23 4.30 4.67 2.28
CA LEU A 23 3.72 5.71 1.43
C LEU A 23 2.61 6.50 2.15
N ARG A 24 1.66 5.79 2.78
CA ARG A 24 0.60 6.40 3.59
C ARG A 24 1.18 7.32 4.68
N THR A 25 2.14 6.81 5.44
CA THR A 25 2.77 7.54 6.55
C THR A 25 3.49 8.80 6.06
N ASN A 26 4.20 8.72 4.93
CA ASN A 26 4.86 9.88 4.32
C ASN A 26 3.86 10.96 3.87
N ILE A 27 2.69 10.54 3.38
CA ILE A 27 1.61 11.47 3.03
C ILE A 27 1.04 12.13 4.28
N GLU A 28 0.81 11.37 5.36
CA GLU A 28 0.35 11.93 6.65
C GLU A 28 1.35 12.97 7.20
N PHE A 29 2.65 12.76 7.04
CA PHE A 29 3.68 13.73 7.40
C PHE A 29 3.78 14.95 6.48
N SER A 30 3.14 14.92 5.30
CA SER A 30 3.19 16.03 4.35
C SER A 30 2.29 17.21 4.76
N GLY A 31 1.37 17.00 5.70
CA GLY A 31 0.50 18.04 6.27
C GLY A 31 -0.91 17.52 6.55
N SER A 32 -1.53 18.02 7.63
CA SER A 32 -2.91 17.67 7.99
C SER A 32 -3.96 18.25 7.05
N ASP A 33 -3.58 19.24 6.25
CA ASP A 33 -4.40 19.85 5.22
C ASP A 33 -4.50 18.97 3.96
N ILE A 34 -3.54 18.08 3.72
CA ILE A 34 -3.51 17.17 2.57
C ILE A 34 -4.57 16.08 2.72
N LYS A 35 -5.68 16.24 2.01
CA LYS A 35 -6.84 15.33 2.05
C LYS A 35 -7.30 14.86 0.67
N THR A 36 -7.15 15.69 -0.35
CA THR A 36 -7.52 15.37 -1.73
C THR A 36 -6.26 15.15 -2.55
N ILE A 37 -6.01 13.90 -2.93
CA ILE A 37 -4.73 13.47 -3.51
C ILE A 37 -4.97 12.91 -4.91
N ALA A 38 -4.46 13.60 -5.93
CA ALA A 38 -4.45 13.09 -7.29
C ALA A 38 -3.30 12.11 -7.49
N ILE A 39 -3.60 10.98 -8.13
CA ILE A 39 -2.62 9.98 -8.57
C ILE A 39 -2.59 10.02 -10.09
N THR A 40 -1.43 10.34 -10.66
CA THR A 40 -1.21 10.33 -12.12
C THR A 40 0.08 9.60 -12.46
N SER A 41 0.38 9.48 -13.75
CA SER A 41 1.62 8.89 -14.25
C SER A 41 2.09 9.61 -15.50
N CYS A 42 3.33 9.35 -15.92
CA CYS A 42 3.89 9.93 -17.14
C CYS A 42 3.30 9.26 -18.38
N THR A 43 3.15 7.93 -18.35
CA THR A 43 2.67 7.11 -19.47
C THR A 43 1.59 6.13 -19.02
N PRO A 44 0.80 5.57 -19.95
CA PRO A 44 -0.13 4.48 -19.63
C PRO A 44 0.61 3.27 -19.05
N ASN A 45 -0.10 2.46 -18.24
CA ASN A 45 0.37 1.18 -17.69
C ASN A 45 1.51 1.23 -16.65
N GLU A 46 1.87 2.40 -16.12
CA GLU A 46 2.87 2.53 -15.03
C GLU A 46 2.33 2.07 -13.65
N GLY A 47 1.05 1.67 -13.59
CA GLY A 47 0.43 1.11 -12.38
C GLY A 47 -0.28 2.12 -11.48
N LYS A 48 -0.51 3.35 -11.96
CA LYS A 48 -1.25 4.43 -11.26
C LYS A 48 -2.52 3.95 -10.55
N SER A 49 -3.39 3.20 -11.23
CA SER A 49 -4.68 2.77 -10.70
C SER A 49 -4.53 1.69 -9.61
N SER A 50 -3.47 0.87 -9.68
CA SER A 50 -3.14 -0.07 -8.60
C SER A 50 -2.61 0.68 -7.38
N VAL A 51 -1.70 1.64 -7.60
CA VAL A 51 -1.18 2.50 -6.52
C VAL A 51 -2.31 3.28 -5.85
N ALA A 52 -3.24 3.85 -6.62
CA ALA A 52 -4.39 4.58 -6.09
C ALA A 52 -5.29 3.69 -5.22
N MET A 53 -5.61 2.47 -5.68
CA MET A 53 -6.42 1.52 -4.92
C MET A 53 -5.72 1.06 -3.64
N GLU A 54 -4.47 0.59 -3.72
CA GLU A 54 -3.76 0.09 -2.54
C GLU A 54 -3.44 1.21 -1.54
N LEU A 55 -3.21 2.44 -2.00
CA LEU A 55 -3.10 3.60 -1.12
C LEU A 55 -4.42 3.90 -0.41
N ALA A 56 -5.55 3.92 -1.13
CA ALA A 56 -6.86 4.16 -0.55
C ALA A 56 -7.21 3.08 0.50
N LYS A 57 -6.90 1.82 0.19
CA LYS A 57 -7.04 0.69 1.10
C LYS A 57 -6.12 0.81 2.32
N ALA A 58 -4.86 1.23 2.15
CA ALA A 58 -3.92 1.41 3.27
C ALA A 58 -4.37 2.50 4.26
N PHE A 59 -5.02 3.56 3.78
CA PHE A 59 -5.69 4.55 4.64
C PHE A 59 -6.93 3.96 5.33
N ALA A 60 -7.77 3.24 4.60
CA ALA A 60 -8.97 2.60 5.14
C ALA A 60 -8.65 1.59 6.26
N GLU A 61 -7.63 0.75 6.05
CA GLU A 61 -7.10 -0.20 7.04
C GLU A 61 -6.49 0.51 8.27
N ALA A 62 -6.07 1.77 8.13
CA ALA A 62 -5.63 2.62 9.24
C ALA A 62 -6.79 3.27 10.01
N GLY A 63 -8.04 2.91 9.69
CA GLY A 63 -9.23 3.48 10.30
C GLY A 63 -9.69 4.81 9.70
N LYS A 64 -9.06 5.30 8.62
CA LYS A 64 -9.46 6.55 7.96
C LYS A 64 -10.59 6.31 6.98
N LYS A 65 -11.66 7.09 7.07
CA LYS A 65 -12.77 7.01 6.13
C LYS A 65 -12.31 7.55 4.77
N THR A 66 -12.13 6.65 3.80
CA THR A 66 -11.40 6.94 2.56
C THR A 66 -12.26 6.65 1.33
N ILE A 67 -12.23 7.53 0.34
CA ILE A 67 -12.90 7.34 -0.94
C ILE A 67 -11.92 7.39 -2.11
N LEU A 68 -12.01 6.41 -3.00
CA LEU A 68 -11.33 6.41 -4.30
C LEU A 68 -12.28 6.94 -5.39
N VAL A 69 -11.85 7.96 -6.11
CA VAL A 69 -12.58 8.55 -7.24
C VAL A 69 -11.83 8.21 -8.52
N ASP A 70 -12.50 7.51 -9.42
CA ASP A 70 -12.01 7.15 -10.73
C ASP A 70 -12.29 8.27 -11.73
N ALA A 71 -11.34 9.19 -11.85
CA ALA A 71 -11.38 10.32 -12.78
C ALA A 71 -10.69 10.00 -14.13
N ASP A 72 -10.31 8.75 -14.39
CA ASP A 72 -9.90 8.29 -15.72
C ASP A 72 -11.14 7.99 -16.58
N LEU A 73 -11.82 9.06 -16.99
CA LEU A 73 -13.05 8.98 -17.79
C LEU A 73 -12.82 8.44 -19.21
N ARG A 74 -11.56 8.27 -19.64
CA ARG A 74 -11.21 7.79 -20.99
C ARG A 74 -11.03 6.28 -21.03
N LYS A 75 -10.20 5.74 -20.14
CA LYS A 75 -9.76 4.34 -20.15
C LYS A 75 -9.65 3.78 -18.73
N SER A 76 -10.65 4.02 -17.90
CA SER A 76 -10.74 3.38 -16.59
C SER A 76 -10.58 1.86 -16.69
N VAL A 77 -9.79 1.32 -15.78
CA VAL A 77 -9.52 -0.12 -15.64
C VAL A 77 -10.13 -0.71 -14.37
N LEU A 78 -10.69 0.11 -13.48
CA LEU A 78 -11.03 -0.32 -12.11
C LEU A 78 -12.16 -1.34 -12.07
N VAL A 79 -13.24 -1.14 -12.82
CA VAL A 79 -14.39 -2.07 -12.87
C VAL A 79 -13.94 -3.46 -13.33
N GLY A 80 -13.17 -3.52 -14.43
CA GLY A 80 -12.67 -4.78 -14.98
C GLY A 80 -11.62 -5.44 -14.09
N ARG A 81 -10.73 -4.65 -13.48
CA ARG A 81 -9.63 -5.16 -12.65
C ARG A 81 -10.12 -5.77 -11.34
N TYR A 82 -11.07 -5.13 -10.67
CA TYR A 82 -11.54 -5.55 -9.34
C TYR A 82 -12.84 -6.34 -9.35
N LYS A 83 -13.37 -6.69 -10.54
CA LYS A 83 -14.52 -7.59 -10.77
C LYS A 83 -15.70 -7.30 -9.84
N THR A 84 -16.16 -6.06 -9.86
CA THR A 84 -17.04 -5.47 -8.82
C THR A 84 -18.54 -5.75 -9.01
N GLY A 85 -18.91 -6.59 -9.99
CA GLY A 85 -20.30 -6.75 -10.45
C GLY A 85 -20.77 -5.60 -11.35
N ALA A 86 -22.09 -5.50 -11.60
CA ALA A 86 -22.67 -4.47 -12.45
C ALA A 86 -22.74 -3.11 -11.75
N VAL A 87 -21.70 -2.28 -11.89
CA VAL A 87 -21.73 -0.86 -11.52
C VAL A 87 -22.66 -0.14 -12.50
N LYS A 88 -23.80 0.39 -12.01
CA LYS A 88 -24.85 0.97 -12.88
C LYS A 88 -24.60 2.44 -13.20
N HIS A 89 -24.10 3.20 -12.23
CA HIS A 89 -23.84 4.63 -12.34
C HIS A 89 -22.45 4.96 -11.80
N GLY A 90 -21.87 6.06 -12.26
CA GLY A 90 -20.49 6.45 -11.97
C GLY A 90 -20.30 7.96 -12.12
N LEU A 91 -19.07 8.43 -11.98
CA LEU A 91 -18.68 9.84 -11.97
C LEU A 91 -19.27 10.61 -13.14
N THR A 92 -19.16 10.11 -14.38
CA THR A 92 -19.77 10.73 -15.57
C THR A 92 -21.25 11.05 -15.36
N HIS A 93 -22.03 10.13 -14.78
CA HIS A 93 -23.47 10.35 -14.53
C HIS A 93 -23.73 11.48 -13.54
N ALA A 94 -22.91 11.58 -12.49
CA ALA A 94 -23.00 12.67 -11.53
C ALA A 94 -22.60 14.01 -12.16
N LEU A 95 -21.52 14.03 -12.94
CA LEU A 95 -21.03 15.25 -13.59
C LEU A 95 -21.98 15.80 -14.65
N ILE A 96 -22.76 14.95 -15.32
CA ILE A 96 -23.81 15.42 -16.24
C ILE A 96 -25.15 15.69 -15.52
N GLY A 97 -25.24 15.43 -14.21
CA GLY A 97 -26.45 15.67 -13.42
C GLY A 97 -27.57 14.65 -13.63
N ARG A 98 -27.27 13.48 -14.20
CA ARG A 98 -28.25 12.39 -14.35
C ARG A 98 -28.46 11.61 -13.05
N GLU A 99 -27.47 11.59 -12.17
CA GLU A 99 -27.56 10.96 -10.86
C GLU A 99 -26.97 11.84 -9.76
N SER A 100 -27.43 11.65 -8.53
CA SER A 100 -26.85 12.33 -7.36
C SER A 100 -25.51 11.72 -6.95
N LEU A 101 -24.70 12.47 -6.21
CA LEU A 101 -23.41 12.00 -5.69
C LEU A 101 -23.58 10.75 -4.81
N GLU A 102 -24.62 10.74 -3.98
CA GLU A 102 -24.93 9.65 -3.05
C GLU A 102 -25.25 8.32 -3.75
N LYS A 103 -25.77 8.39 -4.99
CA LYS A 103 -26.12 7.22 -5.80
C LYS A 103 -24.93 6.63 -6.55
N VAL A 104 -23.89 7.43 -6.83
CA VAL A 104 -22.68 6.96 -7.51
C VAL A 104 -21.60 6.49 -6.54
N VAL A 105 -21.72 6.82 -5.25
CA VAL A 105 -20.84 6.29 -4.19
C VAL A 105 -21.19 4.84 -3.87
N CYS A 106 -20.18 3.98 -3.99
CA CYS A 106 -20.25 2.58 -3.67
C CYS A 106 -19.49 2.28 -2.36
N MET A 107 -20.12 1.51 -1.47
CA MET A 107 -19.50 0.89 -0.30
C MET A 107 -18.82 -0.40 -0.73
N THR A 108 -17.60 -0.62 -0.26
CA THR A 108 -16.83 -1.82 -0.61
C THR A 108 -16.87 -2.85 0.53
N ASN A 109 -16.40 -4.07 0.25
CA ASN A 109 -16.14 -5.09 1.26
C ASN A 109 -14.89 -4.83 2.11
N VAL A 110 -14.19 -3.71 1.90
CA VAL A 110 -13.11 -3.25 2.78
C VAL A 110 -13.68 -2.16 3.68
N GLN A 111 -13.59 -2.35 4.99
CA GLN A 111 -14.09 -1.39 5.97
C GLN A 111 -13.45 -0.01 5.74
N ASN A 112 -14.24 1.06 5.89
CA ASN A 112 -13.85 2.46 5.66
C ASN A 112 -13.45 2.82 4.22
N LEU A 113 -13.51 1.90 3.26
CA LEU A 113 -13.18 2.17 1.86
C LEU A 113 -14.45 2.29 1.00
N TYR A 114 -14.51 3.40 0.28
CA TYR A 114 -15.59 3.74 -0.65
C TYR A 114 -15.01 4.02 -2.03
N ILE A 115 -15.82 3.89 -3.08
CA ILE A 115 -15.38 4.15 -4.44
C ILE A 115 -16.47 4.82 -5.29
N ILE A 116 -16.05 5.71 -6.18
CA ILE A 116 -16.84 6.21 -7.31
C ILE A 116 -16.10 5.76 -8.58
N PHE A 117 -16.73 4.91 -9.39
CA PHE A 117 -16.19 4.50 -10.69
C PHE A 117 -16.41 5.58 -11.75
N SER A 118 -15.63 5.58 -12.84
CA SER A 118 -15.74 6.58 -13.90
C SER A 118 -17.15 6.65 -14.50
N GLY A 119 -17.78 5.50 -14.74
CA GLY A 119 -18.98 5.41 -15.57
C GLY A 119 -18.64 5.41 -17.07
N PRO A 120 -19.65 5.61 -17.94
CA PRO A 120 -19.47 5.57 -19.40
C PRO A 120 -18.52 6.69 -19.85
N VAL A 121 -17.78 6.42 -20.93
CA VAL A 121 -16.86 7.38 -21.53
C VAL A 121 -17.67 8.54 -22.13
N PRO A 122 -17.50 9.79 -21.64
CA PRO A 122 -18.16 10.95 -22.22
C PRO A 122 -17.43 11.43 -23.48
N PRO A 123 -18.09 12.20 -24.37
CA PRO A 123 -17.43 12.78 -25.53
C PRO A 123 -16.41 13.86 -25.15
N ASN A 124 -16.56 14.50 -23.98
CA ASN A 124 -15.76 15.62 -23.50
C ASN A 124 -15.21 15.43 -22.06
N PRO A 125 -14.28 14.47 -21.82
CA PRO A 125 -13.73 14.18 -20.50
C PRO A 125 -13.11 15.39 -19.78
N SER A 126 -12.25 16.14 -20.47
CA SER A 126 -11.50 17.26 -19.89
C SER A 126 -12.42 18.38 -19.40
N GLU A 127 -13.46 18.70 -20.17
CA GLU A 127 -14.44 19.73 -19.82
C GLU A 127 -15.26 19.33 -18.59
N LEU A 128 -15.66 18.06 -18.48
CA LEU A 128 -16.39 17.57 -17.32
C LEU A 128 -15.54 17.63 -16.04
N LEU A 129 -14.26 17.26 -16.12
CA LEU A 129 -13.32 17.34 -15.00
C LEU A 129 -12.95 18.79 -14.65
N GLY A 130 -12.96 19.71 -15.62
CA GLY A 130 -12.70 21.13 -15.40
C GLY A 130 -13.91 21.94 -14.93
N GLY A 131 -15.10 21.35 -14.96
CA GLY A 131 -16.35 22.03 -14.65
C GLY A 131 -16.63 22.18 -13.15
N MET A 132 -17.49 23.14 -12.81
CA MET A 132 -17.93 23.42 -11.43
C MET A 132 -18.55 22.20 -10.72
N LYS A 133 -19.17 21.28 -11.46
CA LYS A 133 -19.74 20.06 -10.90
C LYS A 133 -18.67 19.10 -10.36
N PHE A 134 -17.52 18.99 -11.01
CA PHE A 134 -16.42 18.16 -10.50
C PHE A 134 -15.79 18.81 -9.27
N GLN A 135 -15.52 20.12 -9.32
CA GLN A 135 -15.04 20.89 -8.17
C GLN A 135 -15.98 20.72 -6.95
N GLY A 136 -17.28 20.94 -7.13
CA GLY A 136 -18.26 20.77 -6.07
C GLY A 136 -18.39 19.33 -5.58
N THR A 137 -18.12 18.34 -6.45
CA THR A 137 -18.06 16.93 -6.04
C THR A 137 -16.86 16.68 -5.13
N ILE A 138 -15.66 17.09 -5.52
CA ILE A 138 -14.44 16.91 -4.71
C ILE A 138 -14.55 17.66 -3.38
N GLN A 139 -15.13 18.86 -3.36
CA GLN A 139 -15.38 19.60 -2.12
C GLN A 139 -16.30 18.84 -1.15
N LYS A 140 -17.46 18.36 -1.63
CA LYS A 140 -18.40 17.56 -0.82
C LYS A 140 -17.78 16.27 -0.31
N LEU A 141 -16.89 15.64 -1.09
CA LEU A 141 -16.17 14.46 -0.65
C LEU A 141 -15.14 14.80 0.44
N ARG A 142 -14.39 15.87 0.27
CA ARG A 142 -13.41 16.34 1.27
C ARG A 142 -14.06 16.67 2.63
N GLU A 143 -15.32 17.09 2.64
CA GLU A 143 -16.08 17.33 3.88
C GLU A 143 -16.54 16.04 4.57
N LYS A 144 -16.80 14.97 3.80
CA LYS A 144 -17.41 13.72 4.28
C LYS A 144 -16.41 12.58 4.56
N PHE A 145 -15.18 12.72 4.08
CA PHE A 145 -14.13 11.70 4.11
C PHE A 145 -12.83 12.30 4.66
N ASP A 146 -12.04 11.48 5.35
CA ASP A 146 -10.72 11.86 5.84
C ASP A 146 -9.74 12.02 4.68
N TYR A 147 -9.83 11.12 3.69
CA TYR A 147 -9.03 11.12 2.48
C TYR A 147 -9.87 10.87 1.23
N VAL A 148 -9.55 11.61 0.16
CA VAL A 148 -10.12 11.48 -1.18
C VAL A 148 -8.96 11.21 -2.13
N ILE A 149 -8.83 9.98 -2.60
CA ILE A 149 -7.83 9.58 -3.59
C ILE A 149 -8.46 9.69 -4.97
N VAL A 150 -7.82 10.39 -5.91
CA VAL A 150 -8.35 10.63 -7.25
C VAL A 150 -7.43 9.95 -8.27
N ASP A 151 -7.84 8.82 -8.84
CA ASP A 151 -7.12 8.17 -9.96
C ASP A 151 -7.40 8.95 -11.24
N THR A 152 -6.36 9.39 -11.91
CA THR A 152 -6.44 10.23 -13.12
C THR A 152 -5.80 9.52 -14.31
N PRO A 153 -6.04 9.94 -15.56
CA PRO A 153 -5.30 9.40 -16.71
C PRO A 153 -3.80 9.78 -16.64
N PRO A 154 -2.93 9.18 -17.48
CA PRO A 154 -1.53 9.57 -17.54
C PRO A 154 -1.36 10.99 -18.10
N LEU A 155 -0.71 11.87 -17.34
CA LEU A 155 -0.56 13.28 -17.70
C LEU A 155 0.26 13.49 -18.98
N GLY A 156 1.28 12.65 -19.22
CA GLY A 156 2.08 12.76 -20.44
C GLY A 156 1.33 12.40 -21.72
N SER A 157 0.09 11.90 -21.62
CA SER A 157 -0.78 11.61 -22.77
C SER A 157 -1.90 12.63 -22.96
N VAL A 158 -2.52 13.09 -21.88
CA VAL A 158 -3.69 13.98 -21.92
C VAL A 158 -3.69 14.95 -20.73
N ILE A 159 -4.25 16.14 -20.92
CA ILE A 159 -4.25 17.19 -19.89
C ILE A 159 -5.29 16.95 -18.77
N ASP A 160 -6.20 15.99 -18.94
CA ASP A 160 -7.27 15.66 -18.00
C ASP A 160 -6.77 15.49 -16.56
N ALA A 161 -5.58 14.88 -16.38
CA ALA A 161 -4.98 14.70 -15.08
C ALA A 161 -4.62 16.03 -14.41
N ALA A 162 -4.07 16.99 -15.16
CA ALA A 162 -3.77 18.31 -14.65
C ALA A 162 -5.03 19.09 -14.29
N VAL A 163 -6.08 18.97 -15.12
CA VAL A 163 -7.38 19.60 -14.87
C VAL A 163 -8.03 19.03 -13.59
N ALA A 164 -8.00 17.71 -13.41
CA ALA A 164 -8.52 17.07 -12.20
C ALA A 164 -7.66 17.42 -10.96
N ALA A 165 -6.33 17.42 -11.10
CA ALA A 165 -5.38 17.71 -10.03
C ALA A 165 -5.53 19.12 -9.45
N LYS A 166 -5.99 20.11 -10.24
CA LYS A 166 -6.29 21.46 -9.74
C LYS A 166 -7.30 21.49 -8.59
N ASN A 167 -8.17 20.48 -8.50
CA ASN A 167 -9.15 20.34 -7.41
C ASN A 167 -8.59 19.54 -6.22
N CYS A 168 -7.33 19.11 -6.28
CA CYS A 168 -6.64 18.30 -5.28
C CYS A 168 -5.53 19.12 -4.62
N ASN A 169 -5.38 19.03 -3.30
CA ASN A 169 -4.33 19.74 -2.58
C ASN A 169 -3.02 18.95 -2.43
N GLY A 170 -2.99 17.71 -2.91
CA GLY A 170 -1.76 16.97 -3.15
C GLY A 170 -1.81 16.20 -4.47
N THR A 171 -0.64 15.99 -5.08
CA THR A 171 -0.48 15.13 -6.26
C THR A 171 0.71 14.20 -6.08
N ILE A 172 0.54 12.94 -6.49
CA ILE A 172 1.60 11.92 -6.54
C ILE A 172 1.78 11.49 -7.99
N LEU A 173 3.03 11.52 -8.44
CA LEU A 173 3.41 11.02 -9.76
C LEU A 173 3.91 9.58 -9.64
N VAL A 174 3.25 8.65 -10.34
CA VAL A 174 3.68 7.25 -10.43
C VAL A 174 4.55 7.08 -11.66
N ILE A 175 5.73 6.51 -11.50
CA ILE A 175 6.68 6.25 -12.58
C ILE A 175 7.07 4.78 -12.54
N GLU A 176 7.02 4.12 -13.70
CA GLU A 176 7.52 2.76 -13.81
C GLU A 176 9.06 2.74 -13.86
N ASN A 177 9.65 1.86 -13.05
CA ASN A 177 11.09 1.68 -12.99
C ASN A 177 11.65 1.32 -14.38
N ASN A 178 12.68 2.06 -14.81
CA ASN A 178 13.36 1.90 -16.11
C ASN A 178 12.47 2.03 -17.36
N ALA A 179 11.27 2.59 -17.27
CA ALA A 179 10.36 2.71 -18.42
C ALA A 179 10.47 4.03 -19.19
N ILE A 180 10.87 5.12 -18.52
CA ILE A 180 10.90 6.46 -19.10
C ILE A 180 12.23 7.17 -18.86
N SER A 181 12.57 8.12 -19.72
CA SER A 181 13.74 8.98 -19.52
C SER A 181 13.49 10.01 -18.42
N TYR A 182 14.57 10.38 -17.71
CA TYR A 182 14.53 11.45 -16.71
C TYR A 182 14.02 12.78 -17.29
N ARG A 183 14.44 13.13 -18.51
CA ARG A 183 14.00 14.35 -19.20
C ARG A 183 12.49 14.35 -19.48
N PHE A 184 11.91 13.18 -19.79
CA PHE A 184 10.47 13.07 -19.99
C PHE A 184 9.72 13.24 -18.66
N ALA A 185 10.18 12.60 -17.58
CA ALA A 185 9.61 12.78 -16.25
C ALA A 185 9.64 14.26 -15.79
N GLN A 186 10.73 14.98 -16.06
CA GLN A 186 10.83 16.41 -15.76
C GLN A 186 9.76 17.23 -16.51
N ARG A 187 9.54 16.98 -17.80
CA ARG A 187 8.48 17.68 -18.56
C ARG A 187 7.09 17.44 -17.99
N VAL A 188 6.81 16.21 -17.55
CA VAL A 188 5.52 15.87 -16.91
C VAL A 188 5.39 16.57 -15.57
N LYS A 189 6.46 16.63 -14.76
CA LYS A 189 6.50 17.42 -13.52
C LYS A 189 6.22 18.90 -13.81
N ASP A 190 6.86 19.49 -14.81
CA ASP A 190 6.66 20.91 -15.16
C ASP A 190 5.22 21.21 -15.60
N GLN A 191 4.51 20.23 -16.16
CA GLN A 191 3.08 20.32 -16.44
C GLN A 191 2.24 20.24 -15.16
N LEU A 192 2.60 19.37 -14.21
CA LEU A 192 1.94 19.29 -12.90
C LEU A 192 2.11 20.56 -12.08
N ASP A 193 3.29 21.18 -12.09
CA ASP A 193 3.55 22.41 -11.33
C ASP A 193 2.60 23.55 -11.72
N LYS A 194 2.09 23.54 -12.96
CA LYS A 194 1.11 24.53 -13.46
C LYS A 194 -0.30 24.35 -12.90
N THR A 195 -0.57 23.24 -12.19
CA THR A 195 -1.91 22.90 -11.68
C THR A 195 -2.22 23.51 -10.31
N GLU A 196 -1.25 24.18 -9.68
CA GLU A 196 -1.31 24.68 -8.29
C GLU A 196 -1.48 23.56 -7.24
N SER A 197 -1.59 22.29 -7.66
CA SER A 197 -1.58 21.13 -6.77
C SER A 197 -0.16 20.86 -6.30
N ARG A 198 0.03 20.77 -4.99
CA ARG A 198 1.34 20.48 -4.39
C ARG A 198 1.78 19.08 -4.79
N ILE A 199 2.88 18.95 -5.51
CA ILE A 199 3.52 17.66 -5.77
C ILE A 199 4.08 17.13 -4.45
N LEU A 200 3.49 16.07 -3.90
CA LEU A 200 3.91 15.43 -2.66
C LEU A 200 5.15 14.58 -2.85
N GLY A 201 5.31 14.02 -4.05
CA GLY A 201 6.45 13.19 -4.40
C GLY A 201 6.17 12.25 -5.56
N VAL A 202 7.05 11.26 -5.70
CA VAL A 202 7.03 10.25 -6.76
C VAL A 202 6.95 8.86 -6.15
N VAL A 203 6.12 7.99 -6.73
CA VAL A 203 6.14 6.54 -6.46
C VAL A 203 6.84 5.85 -7.61
N LEU A 204 8.02 5.30 -7.35
CA LEU A 204 8.71 4.43 -8.29
C LEU A 204 8.11 3.02 -8.20
N ASN A 205 7.42 2.60 -9.24
CA ASN A 205 6.64 1.36 -9.27
C ASN A 205 7.33 0.26 -10.11
N LYS A 206 6.95 -1.01 -9.90
CA LYS A 206 7.50 -2.20 -10.57
C LYS A 206 9.02 -2.33 -10.42
N VAL A 207 9.55 -1.97 -9.25
CA VAL A 207 10.96 -2.14 -8.92
C VAL A 207 11.25 -3.62 -8.72
N ASP A 208 12.25 -4.14 -9.45
CA ASP A 208 12.76 -5.48 -9.23
C ASP A 208 13.71 -5.47 -8.01
N MET A 209 13.26 -6.09 -6.92
CA MET A 209 13.98 -6.16 -5.65
C MET A 209 14.92 -7.37 -5.56
N ASP A 210 14.88 -8.30 -6.51
CA ASP A 210 15.70 -9.52 -6.52
C ASP A 210 16.98 -9.37 -7.35
N THR A 211 17.08 -8.32 -8.16
CA THR A 211 18.32 -7.97 -8.85
C THR A 211 19.45 -7.57 -7.88
N ARG A 212 20.70 -7.98 -8.18
CA ARG A 212 21.92 -7.60 -7.43
C ARG A 212 22.29 -6.11 -7.55
N GLY A 213 21.32 -5.23 -7.80
CA GLY A 213 21.50 -3.78 -7.88
C GLY A 213 21.33 -3.08 -6.53
N TYR A 214 21.48 -1.75 -6.56
CA TYR A 214 21.35 -0.85 -5.41
C TYR A 214 20.08 -1.11 -4.56
N TYR A 215 18.93 -1.32 -5.23
CA TYR A 215 17.65 -1.58 -4.56
C TYR A 215 17.55 -2.99 -3.95
N GLY A 216 18.18 -4.01 -4.53
CA GLY A 216 18.22 -5.36 -3.96
C GLY A 216 19.15 -5.50 -2.74
N HIS A 217 20.16 -4.62 -2.63
CA HIS A 217 20.95 -4.50 -1.39
C HIS A 217 20.16 -3.81 -0.28
N TYR A 218 19.44 -2.72 -0.60
CA TYR A 218 18.61 -2.00 0.36
C TYR A 218 17.41 -2.83 0.85
N GLY A 219 16.75 -3.55 -0.05
CA GLY A 219 15.66 -4.48 0.26
C GLY A 219 16.11 -5.67 1.11
N ARG A 220 17.30 -6.23 0.85
CA ARG A 220 17.90 -7.27 1.70
C ARG A 220 18.30 -6.74 3.07
N TYR A 221 18.81 -5.52 3.16
CA TYR A 221 19.18 -4.90 4.43
C TYR A 221 17.96 -4.70 5.33
N TYR A 222 16.91 -4.04 4.84
CA TYR A 222 15.67 -3.83 5.59
C TYR A 222 14.92 -5.14 5.88
N GLY A 223 14.86 -6.06 4.91
CA GLY A 223 14.23 -7.36 5.11
C GLY A 223 14.92 -8.21 6.17
N LYS A 224 16.26 -8.13 6.28
CA LYS A 224 17.03 -8.87 7.29
C LYS A 224 16.98 -8.20 8.67
N TYR A 225 16.85 -6.88 8.73
CA TYR A 225 16.73 -6.12 9.98
C TYR A 225 15.34 -6.23 10.62
N TYR A 226 14.26 -6.07 9.84
CA TYR A 226 12.89 -6.10 10.36
C TYR A 226 12.24 -7.49 10.30
N GLY A 227 12.68 -8.38 9.40
CA GLY A 227 12.18 -9.76 9.32
C GLY A 227 12.44 -10.57 10.59
N LYS A 228 13.48 -10.23 11.37
CA LYS A 228 13.79 -10.85 12.66
C LYS A 228 12.85 -10.42 13.79
N TYR A 229 12.21 -9.25 13.68
CA TYR A 229 11.32 -8.68 14.70
C TYR A 229 9.84 -9.00 14.45
N TYR A 230 9.40 -9.05 13.19
CA TYR A 230 8.00 -9.33 12.83
C TYR A 230 7.71 -10.77 12.38
N GLY A 231 8.73 -11.61 12.21
CA GLY A 231 8.57 -12.99 11.75
C GLY A 231 7.75 -13.90 12.67
N ARG A 232 7.47 -13.49 13.92
CA ARG A 232 6.75 -14.32 14.90
C ARG A 232 5.22 -14.11 14.94
N TYR A 233 4.70 -13.07 14.30
CA TYR A 233 3.24 -12.81 14.28
C TYR A 233 2.50 -13.55 13.15
N GLY A 234 3.22 -14.25 12.27
CA GLY A 234 2.66 -14.90 11.08
C GLY A 234 2.43 -16.41 11.19
N GLU A 235 2.88 -17.08 12.26
CA GLU A 235 2.84 -18.54 12.37
C GLU A 235 1.62 -19.10 13.12
N GLU A 236 0.82 -18.28 13.82
CA GLU A 236 -0.29 -18.79 14.65
C GLU A 236 -1.62 -19.05 13.93
N ASN A 237 -1.71 -18.94 12.61
CA ASN A 237 -2.99 -19.17 11.89
C ASN A 237 -2.90 -20.13 10.69
N THR A 238 -1.93 -21.04 10.68
CA THR A 238 -1.85 -22.11 9.66
C THR A 238 -1.96 -23.53 10.25
N SER A 239 -2.78 -23.70 11.29
CA SER A 239 -3.13 -25.03 11.80
C SER A 239 -4.64 -25.26 11.77
N VAL A 240 -5.26 -25.29 10.59
CA VAL A 240 -6.54 -26.00 10.41
C VAL A 240 -6.60 -26.62 9.01
N GLN A 241 -6.79 -27.94 9.01
CA GLN A 241 -7.24 -28.85 7.95
C GLN A 241 -6.22 -29.35 6.91
N ALA A 242 -5.59 -30.47 7.27
CA ALA A 242 -5.29 -31.56 6.34
C ALA A 242 -5.44 -32.91 7.08
N GLU A 243 -6.64 -33.21 7.56
CA GLU A 243 -7.06 -34.58 7.85
C GLU A 243 -8.15 -34.92 6.83
N ASP A 244 -7.75 -35.68 5.82
CA ASP A 244 -8.55 -36.69 5.10
C ASP A 244 -7.85 -36.97 3.77
N PHE A 245 -6.98 -37.97 3.75
CA PHE A 245 -6.85 -38.94 2.65
C PHE A 245 -5.90 -40.06 3.09
N GLN A 246 -6.46 -41.06 3.75
CA GLN A 246 -5.81 -42.37 3.89
C GLN A 246 -5.85 -43.11 2.56
N GLY A 247 -4.70 -43.69 2.19
CA GLY A 247 -4.66 -44.93 1.43
C GLY A 247 -4.28 -44.81 -0.05
N ARG A 248 -2.98 -44.97 -0.33
CA ARG A 248 -2.39 -46.07 -1.12
C ARG A 248 -0.94 -45.72 -1.44
N GLY A 249 -0.05 -46.67 -1.19
CA GLY A 249 1.39 -46.47 -1.24
C GLY A 249 1.96 -46.23 -2.65
N LEU A 250 3.24 -45.85 -2.68
CA LEU A 250 4.32 -46.44 -3.48
C LEU A 250 5.61 -45.60 -3.30
N THR A 251 6.62 -46.24 -2.70
CA THR A 251 8.07 -46.20 -2.97
C THR A 251 8.78 -44.93 -3.49
N GLY A 252 9.89 -44.54 -2.84
CA GLY A 252 11.02 -43.90 -3.54
C GLY A 252 11.97 -43.00 -2.74
N LYS A 253 13.02 -43.60 -2.15
CA LYS A 253 14.40 -43.13 -1.85
C LYS A 253 14.71 -41.61 -1.75
N GLY A 254 15.37 -41.25 -0.62
CA GLY A 254 16.51 -40.33 -0.62
C GLY A 254 16.48 -39.22 0.43
N LEU A 255 16.99 -39.48 1.64
CA LEU A 255 17.44 -38.44 2.59
C LEU A 255 18.65 -38.97 3.37
N GLU A 256 19.83 -38.47 3.03
CA GLU A 256 21.07 -38.68 3.78
C GLU A 256 21.01 -37.94 5.13
N THR A 257 21.44 -38.63 6.17
CA THR A 257 21.48 -38.18 7.56
C THR A 257 22.71 -37.31 7.85
N VAL A 258 22.53 -36.18 8.54
CA VAL A 258 23.62 -35.30 9.03
C VAL A 258 24.34 -35.95 10.23
N PRO A 259 25.69 -35.93 10.35
CA PRO A 259 26.42 -36.65 11.39
C PRO A 259 26.22 -36.11 12.82
N LYS A 260 26.15 -37.02 13.81
CA LYS A 260 25.91 -36.76 15.24
C LYS A 260 26.91 -35.80 15.92
N GLU A 261 28.10 -35.60 15.35
CA GLU A 261 29.15 -34.73 15.91
C GLU A 261 28.78 -33.22 15.90
N LEU A 262 27.87 -32.80 15.01
CA LEU A 262 27.38 -31.42 14.95
C LEU A 262 26.44 -31.06 16.11
N HIS A 263 25.79 -32.05 16.73
CA HIS A 263 24.91 -31.82 17.89
C HIS A 263 25.70 -31.56 19.18
N GLN A 264 26.77 -32.32 19.44
CA GLN A 264 27.59 -32.13 20.64
C GLN A 264 28.30 -30.78 20.66
N ARG A 265 28.88 -30.34 19.52
CA ARG A 265 29.53 -29.01 19.42
C ARG A 265 28.56 -27.84 19.58
N ARG A 266 27.26 -28.06 19.33
CA ARG A 266 26.21 -27.03 19.49
C ARG A 266 25.77 -26.91 20.95
N GLU A 267 25.68 -28.02 21.67
CA GLU A 267 25.35 -28.01 23.11
C GLU A 267 26.47 -27.44 23.97
N GLU A 268 27.74 -27.73 23.65
CA GLU A 268 28.89 -27.14 24.35
C GLU A 268 28.97 -25.62 24.15
N ARG A 269 28.68 -25.12 22.93
CA ARG A 269 28.60 -23.67 22.66
C ARG A 269 27.42 -22.99 23.36
N ILE A 270 26.33 -23.70 23.58
CA ILE A 270 25.16 -23.15 24.31
C ILE A 270 25.47 -23.06 25.81
N ARG A 271 26.16 -24.05 26.41
CA ARG A 271 26.57 -23.98 27.83
C ARG A 271 27.61 -22.90 28.09
N ALA A 272 28.63 -22.79 27.24
CA ALA A 272 29.66 -21.75 27.38
C ALA A 272 29.07 -20.34 27.31
N ARG A 273 28.08 -20.14 26.43
CA ARG A 273 27.40 -18.84 26.26
C ARG A 273 26.36 -18.56 27.35
N GLY A 274 25.82 -19.60 27.99
CA GLY A 274 24.95 -19.47 29.16
C GLY A 274 25.71 -18.96 30.38
N GLN A 275 26.91 -19.49 30.64
CA GLN A 275 27.77 -19.03 31.74
C GLN A 275 28.31 -17.60 31.53
N GLU A 276 28.66 -17.24 30.30
CA GLU A 276 29.07 -15.85 29.96
C GLU A 276 27.95 -14.82 30.21
N LEU A 277 26.69 -15.19 29.98
CA LEU A 277 25.55 -14.28 30.18
C LEU A 277 25.15 -14.13 31.66
N GLU A 278 25.43 -15.13 32.49
CA GLU A 278 25.14 -15.10 33.93
C GLU A 278 26.15 -14.21 34.67
N ILE A 279 27.43 -14.26 34.29
CA ILE A 279 28.49 -13.38 34.82
C ILE A 279 28.21 -11.90 34.50
N VAL A 280 27.75 -11.62 33.27
CA VAL A 280 27.40 -10.25 32.84
C VAL A 280 26.15 -9.73 33.56
N ALA A 281 25.23 -10.60 33.97
CA ALA A 281 24.03 -10.20 34.72
C ALA A 281 24.34 -9.84 36.19
N GLU A 282 25.34 -10.47 36.80
CA GLU A 282 25.81 -10.14 38.15
C GLU A 282 26.60 -8.81 38.19
N GLU A 283 27.37 -8.49 37.15
CA GLU A 283 28.11 -7.21 37.05
C GLU A 283 27.19 -6.00 36.80
N ILE A 284 26.05 -6.18 36.12
CA ILE A 284 25.13 -5.09 35.78
C ILE A 284 24.17 -4.74 36.93
N THR A 285 23.91 -5.66 37.87
CA THR A 285 22.88 -5.46 38.90
C THR A 285 23.37 -4.85 40.22
N GLY A 286 24.66 -4.53 40.35
CA GLY A 286 25.17 -3.58 41.35
C GLY A 286 24.66 -3.79 42.79
N LYS A 287 24.43 -5.02 43.23
CA LYS A 287 24.08 -5.31 44.63
C LYS A 287 25.34 -5.35 45.48
N GLN A 288 25.71 -4.20 46.04
CA GLN A 288 26.52 -4.16 47.25
C GLN A 288 25.85 -5.01 48.33
N LYS A 289 26.59 -5.99 48.87
CA LYS A 289 26.25 -6.62 50.15
C LYS A 289 26.40 -5.56 51.26
N SER A 290 25.32 -4.89 51.62
CA SER A 290 25.04 -4.53 53.02
C SER A 290 24.16 -5.66 53.56
N GLY A 291 24.43 -6.33 54.68
CA GLY A 291 25.05 -5.87 55.91
C GLY A 291 23.98 -5.99 56.99
N GLU A 292 23.61 -7.20 57.39
CA GLU A 292 22.85 -7.44 58.63
C GLU A 292 23.24 -8.80 59.21
N THR A 293 24.14 -8.77 60.18
CA THR A 293 24.33 -9.88 61.12
C THR A 293 24.40 -9.29 62.51
N GLY A 294 23.35 -9.55 63.29
CA GLY A 294 23.47 -9.83 64.71
C GLY A 294 23.32 -8.66 65.67
N ARG A 295 22.08 -8.43 66.13
CA ARG A 295 21.83 -8.17 67.55
C ARG A 295 20.46 -8.68 67.95
N LYS A 296 20.44 -9.80 68.67
CA LYS A 296 19.59 -9.98 69.84
C LYS A 296 20.12 -11.11 70.72
N ILE A 297 20.39 -10.70 71.96
CA ILE A 297 20.62 -11.45 73.22
C ILE A 297 22.00 -12.07 73.36
#